data_AF-A0A7S2FFY9-F1
#
_entry.id   AF-A0A7S2FFY9-F1
#
_cell.length_a   1.000
_cell.length_b   1.000
_cell.length_c   1.000
_cell.angle_alpha   90.00
_cell.angle_beta   90.00
_cell.angle_gamma   90.00
#
_symmetry.space_group_name_H-M   'P 1'
#
loop_
_entity.id
_entity.type
_entity.pdbx_description
1 polymer ?
#
loop_
_entity_poly.entity_id
_entity_poly.type
_entity_poly.pdbx_seq_one_letter_code
_entity_poly.pdbx_strand_id
1 'polypeptide(L)'
;VVALGCRKSGTLAATVGKYVVDVASFERVALPSLARAATAPVTLIDEVGKMELFSPQFLPRVYAVLDDASSTVLGTLPMPRYGHEIAAVEDIRARPDVAVMKLSKANRD
;
A
#
# COMPACT_ATOMS: atom_id res chain seq x y z
N VAL A 1 7.75 -1.83 -7.01
CA VAL A 1 8.11 -1.02 -8.22
C VAL A 1 8.83 0.23 -7.73
N VAL A 2 10.14 0.37 -7.98
CA VAL A 2 10.88 1.61 -7.68
C VAL A 2 11.31 2.21 -9.02
N ALA A 3 10.72 3.33 -9.40
CA ALA A 3 11.15 4.12 -10.56
C ALA A 3 11.91 5.34 -10.06
N LEU A 4 13.19 5.41 -10.42
CA LEU A 4 14.09 6.54 -10.16
C LEU A 4 13.83 7.61 -11.23
N GLY A 5 13.20 8.72 -10.85
CA GLY A 5 12.87 9.84 -11.74
C GLY A 5 13.47 11.19 -11.28
N CYS A 6 13.96 11.98 -12.24
CA CYS A 6 14.66 13.26 -12.04
C CYS A 6 13.70 14.45 -11.83
N ARG A 7 14.18 15.48 -11.11
CA ARG A 7 13.44 16.64 -10.56
C ARG A 7 12.61 17.42 -11.61
N LYS A 8 11.38 17.80 -11.23
CA LYS A 8 10.75 19.06 -11.64
C LYS A 8 10.20 19.83 -10.43
N SER A 9 10.37 21.14 -10.52
CA SER A 9 10.22 22.18 -9.49
C SER A 9 8.79 22.30 -8.90
N GLY A 10 8.69 22.60 -7.60
CA GLY A 10 7.54 23.30 -7.00
C GLY A 10 6.75 22.60 -5.89
N THR A 11 6.89 21.28 -5.72
CA THR A 11 6.16 20.52 -4.68
C THR A 11 7.17 19.71 -3.86
N LEU A 12 6.99 19.63 -2.54
CA LEU A 12 7.79 18.73 -1.68
C LEU A 12 7.76 17.34 -2.32
N ALA A 13 8.89 16.93 -2.90
CA ALA A 13 8.95 15.69 -3.64
C ALA A 13 8.62 14.53 -2.69
N ALA A 14 7.72 13.64 -3.13
CA ALA A 14 7.41 12.39 -2.44
C ALA A 14 8.71 11.61 -2.23
N THR A 15 9.26 11.65 -1.02
CA THR A 15 10.60 11.15 -0.73
C THR A 15 10.61 10.21 0.46
N VAL A 16 11.41 9.15 0.35
CA VAL A 16 11.66 8.18 1.41
C VAL A 16 13.17 8.01 1.55
N GLY A 17 13.74 8.66 2.57
CA GLY A 17 15.19 8.70 2.74
C GLY A 17 15.87 9.37 1.55
N LYS A 18 16.72 8.63 0.85
CA LYS A 18 17.46 9.11 -0.34
C LYS A 18 16.68 8.93 -1.65
N TYR A 19 15.51 8.30 -1.60
CA TYR A 19 14.73 7.94 -2.79
C TYR A 19 13.58 8.90 -3.02
N VAL A 20 13.29 9.17 -4.30
CA VAL A 20 12.09 9.89 -4.76
C VAL A 20 11.12 8.85 -5.31
N VAL A 21 9.84 9.00 -4.99
CA VAL A 21 8.76 8.15 -5.47
C VAL A 21 8.17 8.74 -6.74
N ASP A 22 8.18 7.97 -7.84
CA ASP A 22 7.42 8.30 -9.04
C ASP A 22 5.96 7.86 -8.87
N VAL A 23 5.16 8.76 -8.30
CA VAL A 23 3.74 8.53 -8.04
C VAL A 23 2.96 8.30 -9.34
N ALA A 24 3.27 9.03 -10.41
CA ALA A 24 2.54 8.92 -11.68
C ALA A 24 2.73 7.54 -12.32
N SER A 25 3.96 7.02 -12.33
CA SER A 25 4.22 5.67 -12.85
C SER A 25 3.58 4.58 -11.98
N PHE A 26 3.56 4.77 -10.65
CA PHE A 26 2.87 3.88 -9.72
C PHE A 26 1.36 3.84 -9.99
N GLU A 27 0.71 5.00 -10.04
CA GLU A 27 -0.74 5.13 -10.21
C GLU A 27 -1.23 4.49 -11.52
N ARG A 28 -0.45 4.63 -12.60
CA ARG A 28 -0.75 4.05 -13.91
C ARG A 28 -0.91 2.52 -13.87
N VAL A 29 -0.29 1.85 -12.92
CA VAL A 29 -0.35 0.38 -12.77
C VAL A 29 -1.26 -0.01 -11.61
N ALA A 30 -1.08 0.61 -10.45
CA ALA A 30 -1.77 0.21 -9.22
C ALA A 30 -3.29 0.51 -9.29
N LEU A 31 -3.69 1.70 -9.75
CA LEU A 31 -5.10 2.10 -9.72
C LEU A 31 -5.99 1.26 -10.65
N PRO A 32 -5.58 0.97 -11.91
CA PRO A 32 -6.34 0.07 -12.76
C PRO A 32 -6.39 -1.37 -12.22
N SER A 33 -5.32 -1.81 -11.56
CA SER A 33 -5.28 -3.16 -10.95
C SER A 33 -6.28 -3.29 -9.81
N LEU A 34 -6.36 -2.28 -8.93
CA LEU A 34 -7.36 -2.22 -7.86
C LEU A 34 -8.79 -2.05 -8.39
N ALA A 35 -8.99 -1.36 -9.52
CA ALA A 35 -10.31 -1.28 -10.13
C ALA A 35 -10.80 -2.65 -10.65
N ARG A 36 -9.88 -3.51 -11.12
CA ARG A 36 -10.18 -4.87 -11.56
C ARG A 36 -10.31 -5.87 -10.40
N ALA A 37 -9.77 -5.53 -9.23
CA ALA A 37 -9.87 -6.35 -8.03
C ALA A 37 -11.32 -6.55 -7.56
N ALA A 38 -12.20 -5.56 -7.81
CA ALA A 38 -13.63 -5.63 -7.48
C ALA A 38 -14.41 -6.76 -8.18
N THR A 39 -13.80 -7.46 -9.14
CA THR A 39 -14.41 -8.63 -9.80
C THR A 39 -13.57 -9.90 -9.62
N ALA A 40 -12.48 -9.83 -8.85
CA ALA A 40 -11.59 -10.95 -8.60
C ALA A 40 -11.97 -11.64 -7.28
N PRO A 41 -11.92 -12.99 -7.22
CA PRO A 41 -12.18 -13.70 -5.97
C PRO A 41 -11.07 -13.49 -4.92
N VAL A 42 -9.85 -13.21 -5.38
CA VAL A 42 -8.68 -12.96 -4.54
C VAL A 42 -7.88 -11.79 -5.09
N THR A 43 -7.55 -10.84 -4.22
CA THR A 43 -6.74 -9.67 -4.52
C THR A 43 -5.46 -9.66 -3.70
N LEU A 44 -4.32 -9.49 -4.39
CA LEU A 44 -2.99 -9.40 -3.75
C LEU A 44 -2.51 -7.95 -3.72
N ILE A 45 -2.09 -7.48 -2.54
CA ILE A 45 -1.53 -6.14 -2.35
C ILE A 45 -0.22 -6.24 -1.55
N ASP A 46 0.91 -6.23 -2.25
CA ASP A 46 2.25 -6.24 -1.67
C ASP A 46 2.99 -4.96 -2.11
N GLU A 47 3.05 -3.88 -1.34
CA GLU A 47 2.73 -3.61 0.07
C GLU A 47 1.69 -2.46 0.16
N VAL A 48 1.04 -2.27 1.31
CA VAL A 48 0.37 -0.99 1.65
C VAL A 48 1.25 -0.21 2.61
N GLY A 49 2.15 0.62 2.07
CA GLY A 49 3.20 1.27 2.85
C GLY A 49 3.40 2.74 2.54
N LYS A 50 4.48 3.31 3.11
CA LYS A 50 4.78 4.74 3.03
C LYS A 50 4.90 5.26 1.60
N MET A 51 5.43 4.44 0.68
CA MET A 51 5.70 4.86 -0.69
C MET A 51 4.41 4.94 -1.50
N GLU A 52 3.52 3.99 -1.33
CA GLU A 52 2.24 3.89 -2.04
C GLU A 52 1.26 4.97 -1.56
N LEU A 53 1.33 5.33 -0.28
CA LEU A 53 0.50 6.37 0.33
C LEU A 53 0.82 7.80 -0.12
N PHE A 54 1.86 8.01 -0.94
CA PHE A 54 2.03 9.27 -1.66
C PHE A 54 1.01 9.46 -2.78
N SER A 55 0.35 8.39 -3.25
CA SER A 55 -0.81 8.50 -4.12
C SER A 55 -2.07 8.77 -3.29
N PRO A 56 -2.72 9.94 -3.43
CA PRO A 56 -3.96 10.23 -2.72
C PRO A 56 -5.14 9.34 -3.19
N GLN A 57 -5.01 8.72 -4.36
CA GLN A 57 -6.02 7.84 -4.94
C GLN A 57 -5.88 6.39 -4.46
N PHE A 58 -4.69 5.98 -4.01
CA PHE A 58 -4.41 4.58 -3.68
C PHE A 58 -5.18 4.11 -2.45
N LEU A 59 -5.07 4.82 -1.33
CA LEU A 59 -5.68 4.40 -0.06
C LEU A 59 -7.22 4.27 -0.15
N PRO A 60 -7.97 5.21 -0.74
CA PRO A 60 -9.41 5.03 -0.96
C PRO A 60 -9.76 3.79 -1.78
N ARG A 61 -8.92 3.41 -2.75
CA ARG A 61 -9.15 2.20 -3.57
C ARG A 61 -8.85 0.93 -2.79
N VAL A 62 -7.84 0.93 -1.92
CA VAL A 62 -7.57 -0.19 -1.01
C VAL A 62 -8.77 -0.42 -0.09
N TYR A 63 -9.32 0.63 0.51
CA TYR A 63 -10.52 0.51 1.34
C TYR A 63 -11.72 -0.02 0.57
N ALA A 64 -11.96 0.47 -0.65
CA ALA A 64 -13.05 -0.04 -1.49
C ALA A 64 -12.93 -1.55 -1.77
N VAL A 65 -11.70 -2.07 -1.93
CA VAL A 65 -11.47 -3.52 -2.11
C VAL A 65 -11.64 -4.28 -0.80
N LEU A 66 -11.21 -3.72 0.34
CA LEU A 66 -11.39 -4.33 1.66
C LEU A 66 -12.86 -4.38 2.10
N ASP A 67 -13.66 -3.39 1.69
CA ASP A 67 -15.08 -3.30 2.01
C ASP A 67 -15.96 -4.20 1.10
N ASP A 68 -15.38 -4.76 0.04
CA ASP A 68 -16.06 -5.69 -0.86
C ASP A 68 -16.04 -7.11 -0.29
N ALA A 69 -17.18 -7.54 0.26
CA ALA A 69 -17.36 -8.88 0.83
C ALA A 69 -17.22 -10.03 -0.19
N SER A 70 -17.17 -9.75 -1.49
CA SER A 70 -17.03 -10.76 -2.55
C SER A 70 -15.57 -11.10 -2.90
N SER A 71 -14.60 -10.29 -2.42
CA SER A 71 -13.17 -10.46 -2.69
C SER A 71 -12.40 -10.77 -1.42
N THR A 72 -11.56 -11.80 -1.45
CA THR A 72 -10.57 -12.04 -0.38
C THR A 72 -9.31 -11.24 -0.63
N VAL A 73 -8.88 -10.42 0.33
CA VAL A 73 -7.64 -9.64 0.21
C VAL A 73 -6.51 -10.30 1.00
N LEU A 74 -5.38 -10.51 0.34
CA LEU A 74 -4.12 -10.87 0.98
C LEU A 74 -3.09 -9.81 0.66
N GLY A 75 -2.42 -9.30 1.67
CA GLY A 75 -1.42 -8.25 1.47
C GLY A 75 -0.42 -8.14 2.59
N THR A 76 0.56 -7.26 2.38
CA THR A 76 1.63 -6.98 3.33
C THR A 76 1.48 -5.56 3.85
N LEU A 77 1.68 -5.41 5.16
CA LEU A 77 1.69 -4.13 5.86
C LEU A 77 3.07 -3.95 6.49
N PRO A 78 3.66 -2.74 6.43
CA PRO A 78 4.90 -2.48 7.12
C PRO A 78 4.71 -2.65 8.63
N MET A 79 5.75 -3.13 9.29
CA MET A 79 5.82 -3.12 10.74
C MET A 79 6.23 -1.73 11.22
N PRO A 80 5.65 -1.21 12.32
CA PRO A 80 6.13 0.00 12.97
C PRO A 80 7.63 -0.10 13.24
N ARG A 81 8.39 0.90 12.80
CA ARG A 81 9.84 0.96 13.05
C ARG A 81 10.16 2.19 13.88
N TYR A 82 10.88 1.98 14.98
CA TYR A 82 11.38 3.06 15.84
C TYR A 82 10.29 4.05 16.32
N GLY A 83 9.07 3.56 16.57
CA GLY A 83 7.94 4.40 16.98
C GLY A 83 7.31 5.24 15.86
N HIS A 84 7.74 5.07 14.62
CA HIS A 84 7.10 5.69 13.47
C HIS A 84 6.01 4.76 12.92
N GLU A 85 4.78 5.06 13.31
CA GLU A 85 3.57 4.42 12.78
C GLU A 85 3.01 5.25 11.63
N ILE A 86 2.41 4.56 10.66
CA ILE A 86 1.68 5.19 9.58
C ILE A 86 0.21 4.99 9.91
N ALA A 87 -0.50 6.07 10.25
CA ALA A 87 -1.89 5.99 10.72
C ALA A 87 -2.78 5.13 9.82
N ALA A 88 -2.73 5.36 8.49
CA ALA A 88 -3.51 4.57 7.53
C ALA A 88 -3.19 3.06 7.54
N VAL A 89 -1.95 2.67 7.84
CA VAL A 89 -1.56 1.25 7.94
C VAL A 89 -2.11 0.63 9.22
N GLU A 90 -2.05 1.38 10.33
CA GLU A 90 -2.60 0.92 11.60
C GLU A 90 -4.13 0.88 11.59
N ASP A 91 -4.79 1.78 10.86
CA ASP A 91 -6.24 1.73 10.62
C ASP A 91 -6.63 0.43 9.92
N ILE A 92 -5.91 0.03 8.86
CA ILE A 92 -6.13 -1.26 8.18
C ILE A 92 -5.82 -2.43 9.12
N ARG A 93 -4.75 -2.35 9.91
CA ARG A 93 -4.38 -3.41 10.88
C ARG A 93 -5.44 -3.61 11.97
N ALA A 94 -6.09 -2.52 12.41
CA ALA A 94 -7.06 -2.52 13.49
C ALA A 94 -8.47 -2.96 13.06
N ARG A 95 -8.70 -3.14 11.75
CA ARG A 95 -9.98 -3.59 11.22
C ARG A 95 -10.40 -4.95 11.81
N PRO A 96 -11.66 -5.12 12.22
CA PRO A 96 -12.13 -6.36 12.84
C PRO A 96 -12.19 -7.55 11.87
N ASP A 97 -12.26 -7.27 10.56
CA ASP A 97 -12.28 -8.24 9.46
C ASP A 97 -10.89 -8.57 8.90
N VAL A 98 -9.82 -8.03 9.50
CA VAL A 98 -8.44 -8.26 9.06
C VAL A 98 -7.70 -9.21 10.02
N ALA A 99 -7.21 -10.32 9.48
CA ALA A 99 -6.31 -11.22 10.19
C ALA A 99 -4.84 -10.81 9.96
N VAL A 100 -4.11 -10.50 11.04
CA VAL A 100 -2.72 -10.02 10.97
C VAL A 100 -1.76 -11.11 11.44
N MET A 101 -0.93 -11.61 10.52
CA MET A 101 0.17 -12.52 10.85
C MET A 101 1.51 -11.77 10.89
N LYS A 102 2.17 -11.78 12.05
CA LYS A 102 3.52 -11.21 12.18
C LYS A 102 4.56 -12.21 11.71
N LEU A 103 5.22 -11.88 10.61
CA LEU A 103 6.34 -12.66 10.07
C LEU A 103 7.66 -12.26 10.73
N SER A 104 8.45 -13.27 11.04
CA SER A 104 9.80 -13.21 11.59
C SER A 104 10.70 -14.16 10.79
N LYS A 105 12.01 -14.11 11.03
CA LYS A 105 12.95 -15.05 10.38
C LYS A 105 12.68 -16.51 10.76
N ALA A 106 12.02 -16.77 11.88
CA ALA A 106 11.79 -18.11 12.40
C ALA A 106 10.49 -18.77 11.90
N ASN A 107 9.57 -18.00 11.30
CA ASN A 107 8.25 -18.48 10.85
C ASN A 107 7.93 -17.98 9.42
N ARG A 108 8.95 -17.89 8.57
CA ARG A 108 8.82 -17.44 7.18
C ARG A 108 8.39 -18.56 6.22
N ASP A 109 8.75 -19.80 6.55
CA ASP A 109 8.51 -20.99 5.73
C ASP A 109 7.30 -21.75 6.29
#